data_AF-A0A966XNW5-F1
#
_entry.id   AF-A0A966XNW5-F1
#
_cell.length_a   1.000
_cell.length_b   1.000
_cell.length_c   1.000
_cell.angle_alpha   90.00
_cell.angle_beta   90.00
_cell.angle_gamma   90.00
#
_symmetry.space_group_name_H-M   'P 1'
#
loop_
_entity.id
_entity.type
_entity.pdbx_description
1 polymer ?
#
loop_
_entity_poly.entity_id
_entity_poly.type
_entity_poly.pdbx_seq_one_letter_code
_entity_poly.pdbx_strand_id
1 'polypeptide(L)' 'MNIFDLEQEIMKAWHVVDDIDLLHENVIESDMSTDDIANVLLGLQSVYNMRFEKLFNTFEEVCKQYHAMRKQNENCC' A
#
# COMPACT_ATOMS: atom_id res chain seq x y z
N MET A 1 3.76 11.95 -11.23
CA MET A 1 4.07 10.67 -10.58
C MET A 1 5.25 10.06 -11.28
N ASN A 2 6.34 9.79 -10.57
CA ASN A 2 7.52 9.12 -11.10
C ASN A 2 7.80 7.82 -10.32
N ILE A 3 8.84 7.08 -10.70
CA ILE A 3 9.21 5.83 -10.04
C ILE A 3 9.52 5.99 -8.55
N PHE A 4 10.07 7.14 -8.15
CA PHE A 4 10.35 7.43 -6.75
C PHE A 4 9.06 7.56 -5.93
N ASP A 5 8.02 8.22 -6.47
CA ASP A 5 6.71 8.27 -5.82
C ASP A 5 6.15 6.85 -5.60
N LEU A 6 6.31 5.97 -6.58
CA LEU A 6 5.90 4.56 -6.45
C LEU A 6 6.67 3.84 -5.34
N GLU A 7 7.99 3.97 -5.29
CA GLU A 7 8.82 3.40 -4.22
C GLU A 7 8.36 3.87 -2.83
N GLN A 8 8.09 5.17 -2.67
CA GLN A 8 7.62 5.72 -1.40
C GLN A 8 6.25 5.17 -1.00
N GLU A 9 5.32 5.00 -1.93
CA GLU A 9 4.01 4.44 -1.64
C GLU A 9 4.09 2.93 -1.33
N ILE A 10 5.03 2.18 -1.94
CA ILE A 10 5.29 0.77 -1.58
C ILE A 10 5.78 0.67 -0.14
N MET A 11 6.76 1.49 0.24
CA MET A 11 7.29 1.50 1.61
C MET A 11 6.17 1.80 2.63
N LYS A 12 5.32 2.79 2.31
CA LYS A 12 4.17 3.11 3.16
C LYS A 12 3.15 1.98 3.27
N ALA A 13 2.97 1.20 2.20
CA ALA A 13 2.05 0.06 2.20
C ALA A 13 2.60 -1.11 3.03
N TRP A 14 3.92 -1.24 3.12
CA TRP A 14 4.58 -2.28 3.91
C TRP A 14 4.35 -2.16 5.43
N HIS A 15 4.05 -0.95 5.93
CA HIS A 15 3.74 -0.71 7.35
C HIS A 15 2.53 -1.49 7.87
N VAL A 16 1.74 -2.13 7.00
CA VAL A 16 0.66 -3.03 7.45
C VAL A 16 1.17 -4.15 8.34
N VAL A 17 2.41 -4.60 8.11
CA VAL A 17 3.04 -5.65 8.92
C VAL A 17 3.28 -5.12 10.34
N ASP A 18 3.83 -3.92 10.46
CA ASP A 18 4.08 -3.27 11.75
C ASP A 18 2.77 -3.03 12.53
N ASP A 19 1.72 -2.60 11.83
CA ASP A 19 0.40 -2.37 12.44
C ASP A 19 -0.28 -3.67 12.91
N ILE A 20 -0.08 -4.78 12.18
CA ILE A 20 -0.56 -6.11 12.57
C ILE A 20 0.21 -6.62 13.79
N ASP A 21 1.52 -6.46 13.82
CA ASP A 21 2.36 -6.84 14.96
C ASP A 21 1.96 -6.06 16.22
N LEU A 22 1.69 -4.75 16.09
CA LEU A 22 1.16 -3.94 17.18
C LEU A 22 -0.17 -4.47 17.71
N LEU A 23 -1.12 -4.82 16.82
CA LEU A 23 -2.37 -5.44 17.24
C LEU A 23 -2.10 -6.77 17.96
N HIS A 24 -1.21 -7.61 17.43
CA HIS A 24 -0.87 -8.89 18.03
C HIS A 24 -0.29 -8.73 19.46
N GLU A 25 0.62 -7.79 19.67
CA GLU A 25 1.16 -7.46 21.00
C GLU A 25 0.04 -7.04 21.95
N ASN A 26 -0.86 -6.14 21.51
CA ASN A 26 -1.97 -5.68 22.34
C ASN A 26 -2.97 -6.80 22.66
N VAL A 27 -3.18 -7.77 21.77
CA VAL A 27 -4.03 -8.95 22.04
C VAL A 27 -3.42 -9.86 23.10
N ILE A 28 -2.10 -9.95 23.19
CA ILE A 28 -1.41 -10.77 24.19
C ILE A 28 -1.30 -10.04 25.53
N GLU A 29 -0.97 -8.75 25.49
CA GLU A 29 -0.67 -7.96 26.69
C GLU A 29 -1.91 -7.33 27.32
N SER A 30 -2.97 -7.13 26.55
CA SER A 30 -4.23 -6.52 27.00
C SER A 30 -5.39 -7.50 26.87
N ASP A 31 -6.37 -7.37 27.76
CA ASP A 31 -7.60 -8.19 27.76
C ASP A 31 -8.59 -7.67 26.70
N MET A 32 -8.14 -7.61 25.44
CA MET A 32 -8.95 -7.14 24.32
C MET A 32 -10.09 -8.13 24.06
N SER A 33 -11.32 -7.63 23.96
CA SER A 33 -12.43 -8.48 23.56
C SER A 33 -12.35 -8.84 22.07
N THR A 34 -13.00 -9.93 21.68
CA THR A 34 -13.12 -10.31 20.26
C THR A 34 -13.69 -9.17 19.40
N ASP A 35 -14.63 -8.39 19.94
CA ASP A 35 -15.24 -7.25 19.24
C ASP A 35 -14.23 -6.12 19.04
N ASP A 36 -13.37 -5.84 20.02
CA ASP A 36 -12.30 -4.84 19.90
C ASP A 36 -11.32 -5.22 18.80
N ILE A 37 -10.90 -6.49 18.78
CA ILE A 37 -9.99 -7.03 17.76
C ILE A 37 -10.63 -6.92 16.36
N ALA A 38 -11.90 -7.32 16.23
CA ALA A 38 -12.62 -7.23 14.96
C ALA A 38 -12.71 -5.78 14.46
N ASN A 39 -12.99 -4.83 15.34
CA ASN A 39 -13.07 -3.41 14.99
C ASN A 39 -11.72 -2.85 14.52
N VAL A 40 -10.62 -3.21 15.18
CA VAL A 40 -9.27 -2.79 14.74
C VAL A 40 -8.93 -3.39 13.38
N LEU A 41 -9.19 -4.69 13.18
CA LEU A 41 -8.95 -5.35 11.89
C LEU A 41 -9.76 -4.73 10.74
N LEU A 42 -11.03 -4.37 10.97
CA LEU A 42 -11.85 -3.66 9.99
C LEU A 42 -11.28 -2.28 9.66
N GLY A 43 -10.78 -1.56 10.67
CA GLY A 43 -10.08 -0.30 10.50
C GLY A 43 -8.81 -0.44 9.64
N LEU A 44 -7.95 -1.39 9.99
CA LEU A 44 -6.73 -1.71 9.23
C LEU A 44 -7.06 -2.07 7.78
N GLN A 45 -8.02 -2.97 7.56
CA GLN A 45 -8.45 -3.37 6.22
C GLN A 45 -8.89 -2.18 5.39
N SER A 46 -9.71 -1.29 5.96
CA SER A 46 -10.24 -0.11 5.25
C SER A 46 -9.13 0.87 4.89
N VAL A 47 -8.24 1.19 5.84
CA VAL A 47 -7.13 2.13 5.64
C VAL A 47 -6.15 1.59 4.60
N TYR A 48 -5.77 0.32 4.73
CA TYR A 48 -4.83 -0.28 3.80
C TYR A 48 -5.41 -0.50 2.41
N ASN A 49 -6.71 -0.80 2.28
CA ASN A 49 -7.34 -0.85 0.96
C ASN A 49 -7.21 0.49 0.23
N MET A 50 -7.55 1.62 0.88
CA MET A 50 -7.37 2.96 0.29
C MET A 50 -5.90 3.24 -0.09
N ARG A 51 -4.95 2.76 0.73
CA ARG A 51 -3.52 2.90 0.47
C ARG A 51 -3.08 2.09 -0.75
N PHE A 52 -3.54 0.85 -0.87
CA PHE A 52 -3.23 -0.02 -2.00
C PHE A 52 -3.88 0.48 -3.30
N GLU A 53 -5.08 1.04 -3.26
CA GLU A 53 -5.70 1.70 -4.42
C GLU A 53 -4.86 2.89 -4.91
N LYS A 54 -4.39 3.74 -3.99
CA LYS A 54 -3.50 4.86 -4.34
C LYS A 54 -2.16 4.39 -4.90
N LEU A 55 -1.58 3.35 -4.31
CA LEU A 55 -0.37 2.70 -4.81
C LEU A 55 -0.57 2.19 -6.23
N PHE A 56 -1.68 1.49 -6.48
CA PHE A 56 -1.97 0.91 -7.79
C PHE A 56 -2.18 1.98 -8.85
N ASN A 57 -2.89 3.07 -8.53
CA ASN A 57 -3.01 4.22 -9.43
C ASN A 57 -1.64 4.82 -9.78
N THR A 58 -0.74 4.91 -8.80
CA THR A 58 0.64 5.39 -9.03
C THR A 58 1.41 4.44 -9.94
N PHE A 59 1.28 3.12 -9.73
CA PHE A 59 1.88 2.09 -10.56
C PHE A 59 1.40 2.19 -12.02
N GLU A 60 0.09 2.34 -12.24
CA GLU A 60 -0.48 2.49 -13.59
C GLU A 60 0.11 3.70 -14.33
N GLU A 61 0.26 4.84 -13.65
CA GLU A 61 0.85 6.05 -14.25
C GLU A 61 2.32 5.84 -14.64
N VAL A 62 3.10 5.15 -13.80
CA VAL A 62 4.50 4.80 -14.13
C VAL A 62 4.54 3.86 -15.34
N CYS A 63 3.68 2.84 -15.41
CA CYS A 63 3.59 1.95 -16.56
C CYS A 63 3.21 2.68 -17.85
N LYS A 64 2.24 3.60 -17.81
CA LYS A 64 1.86 4.43 -18.95
C LYS A 64 3.04 5.24 -19.48
N GLN A 65 3.81 5.88 -18.59
CA GLN A 65 5.00 6.64 -18.96
C GLN A 65 6.06 5.74 -19.60
N TYR A 66 6.34 4.58 -19.00
CA TYR A 66 7.30 3.61 -19.54
C TYR A 66 6.92 3.15 -20.95
N HIS A 67 5.64 2.80 -21.18
CA HIS A 67 5.16 2.40 -22.50
C HIS A 67 5.22 3.54 -23.53
N ALA A 68 4.92 4.77 -23.12
CA ALA A 68 5.02 5.95 -23.99
C ALA A 68 6.47 6.20 -24.42
N MET A 69 7.43 6.15 -23.48
CA MET A 69 8.86 6.29 -23.77
C MET A 69 9.36 5.19 -24.70
N ARG A 70 8.94 3.94 -24.49
CA ARG A 70 9.34 2.81 -25.35
C ARG A 70 8.89 3.00 -26.79
N LYS A 71 7.63 3.40 -27.01
CA LYS A 71 7.10 3.69 -28.35
C LYS A 71 7.83 4.85 -29.03
N GLN A 72 8.20 5.89 -28.29
CA GLN A 72 8.98 7.00 -28.83
C GLN A 72 10.37 6.55 -29.28
N ASN A 73 11.03 5.71 -28.49
CA ASN A 73 12.34 5.16 -28.83
C ASN A 73 12.28 4.22 -30.05
N GLU A 74 11.21 3.42 -30.19
CA GLU A 74 10.98 2.55 -31.36
C GLU A 74 10.72 3.36 -32.64
N ASN A 75 10.11 4.56 -32.55
CA ASN A 75 9.77 5.41 -33.70
C ASN A 75 10.87 6.42 -34.10
N CYS A 76 11.96 6.51 -33.34
CA CYS A 76 13.07 7.45 -33.58
C CYS A 76 14.28 6.79 -34.28
N CYS A 77 14.16 5.52 -34.67
CA CYS A 77 15.06 4.81 -35.59
C CYS A 77 14.34 4.59 -36.93
#